data_AF-A0A1Y4LPS4-F1
#
_entry.id   AF-A0A1Y4LPS4-F1
#
_cell.length_a   1.000
_cell.length_b   1.000
_cell.length_c   1.000
_cell.angle_alpha   90.00
_cell.angle_beta   90.00
_cell.angle_gamma   90.00
#
_symmetry.space_group_name_H-M   'P 1'
#
loop_
_entity.id
_entity.type
_entity.pdbx_description
1 polymer ?
#
loop_
_entity_poly.entity_id
_entity_poly.type
_entity_poly.pdbx_seq_one_letter_code
_entity_poly.pdbx_strand_id
1 'polypeptide(L)'
;MGKSRFEYEIRGCRYAPELFRAYKGLPGQEKHKIPLSSEQRRQMGNLCLTKGGQAGVAYLKHIEREQARQCHAYKTYGFFLKGEQHRYVYASNLRCREDDAIEKRLDILRMFRDYLARTQGYIEESTECEFDAQFRPVHVRKNYAIADLARPVVVWLYAA
;
A
#
# COMPACT_ATOMS: atom_id res chain seq x y z
N MET A 1 20.27 -7.97 -8.46
CA MET A 1 20.10 -6.52 -8.21
C MET A 1 19.83 -6.31 -6.73
N GLY A 2 20.78 -5.74 -5.98
CA GLY A 2 20.61 -5.53 -4.53
C GLY A 2 19.49 -4.53 -4.27
N LYS A 3 18.55 -4.87 -3.37
CA LYS A 3 17.51 -3.93 -2.91
C LYS A 3 18.19 -2.63 -2.49
N SER A 4 17.89 -1.53 -3.17
CA SER A 4 18.33 -0.18 -2.82
C SER A 4 17.89 0.08 -1.37
N ARG A 5 18.84 0.04 -0.44
CA ARG A 5 18.56 0.31 0.98
C ARG A 5 18.41 1.83 1.12
N PHE A 6 17.30 2.25 1.70
CA PHE A 6 17.12 3.64 2.11
C PHE A 6 18.24 4.07 3.05
N GLU A 7 18.80 5.24 2.78
CA GLU A 7 19.75 5.91 3.67
C GLU A 7 19.00 6.85 4.61
N TYR A 8 19.39 6.80 5.88
CA TYR A 8 18.88 7.66 6.92
C TYR A 8 20.00 8.58 7.37
N GLU A 9 19.68 9.85 7.53
CA GLU A 9 20.61 10.84 8.02
C GLU A 9 19.99 11.58 9.19
N ILE A 10 20.75 11.68 10.28
CA ILE A 10 20.31 12.34 11.50
C ILE A 10 21.30 13.46 11.78
N ARG A 11 20.78 14.69 11.85
CA ARG A 11 21.56 15.91 12.12
C ARG A 11 21.02 16.56 13.38
N GLY A 12 21.90 17.03 14.27
CA GLY A 12 21.48 17.68 15.51
C GLY A 12 22.64 18.23 16.30
N CYS A 13 22.34 18.91 17.39
CA CYS A 13 23.32 19.48 18.31
C CYS A 13 23.38 18.63 19.58
N ARG A 14 24.58 18.25 20.02
CA ARG A 14 24.78 17.43 21.23
C ARG A 14 24.11 18.01 22.48
N TYR A 15 24.05 19.34 22.59
CA TYR A 15 23.52 20.03 23.76
C TYR A 15 22.02 20.38 23.65
N ALA A 16 21.37 20.06 22.52
CA ALA A 16 19.97 20.38 22.24
C ALA A 16 19.29 19.21 21.49
N PRO A 17 18.95 18.11 22.20
CA PRO A 17 18.41 16.89 21.60
C PRO A 17 17.09 17.11 20.83
N GLU A 18 16.28 18.09 21.22
CA GLU A 18 15.04 18.49 20.55
C GLU A 18 15.24 19.11 19.16
N LEU A 19 16.44 19.62 18.87
CA LEU A 19 16.78 20.19 17.56
C LEU A 19 17.19 19.13 16.53
N PHE A 20 17.27 17.87 16.93
CA PHE A 20 17.61 16.80 16.00
C PHE A 20 16.56 16.67 14.88
N ARG A 21 17.05 16.48 13.66
CA ARG A 21 16.27 16.30 12.44
C ARG A 21 16.69 15.01 11.76
N ALA A 22 15.72 14.30 11.23
CA ALA A 22 15.93 13.08 10.48
C ALA A 22 15.55 13.28 9.01
N TYR A 23 16.32 12.67 8.13
CA TYR A 23 16.14 12.70 6.69
C TYR A 23 16.25 11.29 6.12
N LYS A 24 15.50 11.01 5.06
CA LYS A 24 15.47 9.71 4.38
C LYS A 24 15.47 9.90 2.88
N GLY A 25 16.26 9.09 2.18
CA GLY A 25 16.32 9.09 0.72
C GLY A 25 17.01 7.84 0.17
N LEU A 26 17.03 7.74 -1.14
CA LEU A 26 17.86 6.76 -1.83
C LEU A 26 19.31 7.25 -1.89
N PRO A 27 20.30 6.35 -1.99
CA PRO A 27 21.70 6.73 -2.16
C PRO A 27 21.85 7.66 -3.37
N GLY A 28 22.49 8.82 -3.17
CA GLY A 28 22.74 9.81 -4.23
C GLY A 28 21.55 10.71 -4.60
N GLN A 29 20.40 10.60 -3.92
CA GLN A 29 19.26 11.50 -4.11
C GLN A 29 19.09 12.47 -2.93
N GLU A 30 18.37 13.58 -3.17
CA GLU A 30 17.99 14.50 -2.10
C GLU A 30 17.13 13.76 -1.06
N LYS A 31 17.52 13.89 0.22
CA LYS A 31 16.84 13.21 1.32
C LYS A 31 15.71 14.10 1.83
N HIS A 32 14.51 13.55 1.88
CA HIS A 32 13.35 14.26 2.42
C HIS A 32 13.37 14.23 3.95
N LYS A 33 12.95 15.35 4.56
CA LYS A 33 12.83 15.46 6.01
C LYS A 33 11.68 14.61 6.52
N ILE A 34 11.95 13.76 7.51
CA ILE A 34 10.90 12.99 8.19
C ILE A 34 10.19 13.93 9.20
N PRO A 35 8.86 14.07 9.12
CA PRO A 35 8.11 14.85 10.10
C PRO A 35 8.08 14.11 11.44
N LEU A 36 8.77 14.67 12.44
CA LEU A 36 8.81 14.17 13.81
C LEU A 36 8.30 15.24 14.77
N SER A 37 7.56 14.81 15.80
CA SER A 37 7.17 15.67 16.93
C SER A 37 8.39 16.11 17.76
N SER A 38 8.24 17.13 18.60
CA SER A 38 9.30 17.59 19.51
C SER A 38 9.78 16.48 20.44
N GLU A 39 8.85 15.67 20.95
CA GLU A 39 9.15 14.54 21.81
C GLU A 39 9.90 13.42 21.09
N GLN A 40 9.45 13.05 19.88
CA GLN A 40 10.13 12.05 19.05
C GLN A 40 11.55 12.50 18.69
N ARG A 41 11.76 13.80 18.41
CA ARG A 41 13.11 14.36 18.16
C ARG A 41 14.00 14.24 19.39
N ARG A 42 13.49 14.61 20.56
CA ARG A 42 14.21 14.49 21.84
C ARG A 42 14.61 13.03 22.13
N GLN A 43 13.67 12.10 21.98
CA GLN A 43 13.93 10.67 22.22
C GLN A 43 14.93 10.10 21.22
N MET A 44 14.78 10.41 19.93
CA MET A 44 15.74 10.02 18.89
C MET A 44 17.13 10.61 19.15
N GLY A 45 17.21 11.91 19.49
CA GLY A 45 18.47 12.59 19.79
C GLY A 45 19.19 11.96 20.98
N ASN A 46 18.46 11.68 22.06
CA ASN A 46 19.01 10.99 23.23
C ASN A 46 19.54 9.58 22.87
N LEU A 47 18.82 8.82 22.04
CA LEU A 47 19.27 7.50 21.57
C LEU A 47 20.53 7.61 20.70
N CYS A 48 20.60 8.61 19.81
CA CYS A 48 21.79 8.89 19.01
C CYS A 48 23.02 9.20 19.87
N LEU A 49 22.85 9.99 20.93
CA LEU A 49 23.94 10.43 21.80
C LEU A 49 24.41 9.33 22.77
N THR A 50 23.48 8.52 23.30
CA THR A 50 23.79 7.49 24.30
C THR A 50 24.19 6.15 23.69
N LYS A 51 23.53 5.73 22.61
CA LYS A 51 23.68 4.40 21.98
C LYS A 51 24.23 4.45 20.55
N GLY A 52 24.55 5.65 20.06
CA GLY A 52 25.12 5.88 18.73
C GLY A 52 24.07 6.05 17.62
N GLY A 53 24.53 6.51 16.45
CA GLY A 53 23.66 6.86 15.32
C GLY A 53 22.78 5.72 14.82
N GLN A 54 23.26 4.47 14.89
CA GLN A 54 22.48 3.30 14.49
C GLN A 54 21.23 3.09 15.35
N ALA A 55 21.28 3.41 16.65
CA ALA A 55 20.13 3.33 17.54
C ALA A 55 19.05 4.36 17.18
N GLY A 56 19.45 5.57 16.79
CA GLY A 56 18.53 6.57 16.26
C GLY A 56 17.85 6.13 14.96
N VAL A 57 18.61 5.51 14.05
CA VAL A 57 18.04 4.95 12.80
C VAL A 57 17.08 3.80 13.10
N ALA A 58 17.38 2.95 14.08
CA ALA A 58 16.48 1.88 14.51
C ALA A 58 15.16 2.44 15.07
N TYR A 59 15.22 3.52 15.85
CA TYR A 59 14.05 4.21 16.37
C TYR A 59 13.21 4.87 15.27
N LEU A 60 13.85 5.50 14.27
CA LEU A 60 13.13 6.02 13.09
C LEU A 60 12.37 4.91 12.35
N LYS A 61 13.02 3.77 12.13
CA LYS A 61 12.36 2.60 11.52
C LYS A 61 11.22 2.08 12.39
N HIS A 62 11.30 2.20 13.71
CA HIS A 62 10.21 1.84 14.61
C HIS A 62 9.00 2.76 14.42
N ILE A 63 9.21 4.08 14.43
CA ILE A 63 8.14 5.06 14.19
C ILE A 63 7.48 4.83 12.83
N GLU A 64 8.28 4.66 11.76
CA GLU A 64 7.73 4.40 10.43
C GLU A 64 6.90 3.10 10.37
N ARG A 65 7.31 2.07 11.14
CA ARG A 65 6.53 0.82 11.26
C ARG A 65 5.28 1.02 12.09
N GLU A 66 5.32 1.78 13.18
CA GLU A 66 4.15 2.10 13.99
C GLU A 66 3.14 2.92 13.20
N GLN A 67 3.58 3.94 12.46
CA GLN A 67 2.74 4.69 11.54
C GLN A 67 2.16 3.79 10.44
N ALA A 68 2.94 2.82 9.94
CA ALA A 68 2.42 1.84 8.99
C ALA A 68 1.42 0.86 9.61
N ARG A 69 1.55 0.53 10.90
CA ARG A 69 0.62 -0.33 11.66
C ARG A 69 -0.66 0.41 12.05
N GLN A 70 -0.58 1.69 12.40
CA GLN A 70 -1.73 2.55 12.72
C GLN A 70 -2.64 2.78 11.51
N CYS A 71 -2.15 2.54 10.29
CA CYS A 71 -2.98 2.53 9.08
C CYS A 71 -3.86 1.27 9.04
N HIS A 72 -4.94 1.27 9.83
CA HIS A 72 -5.90 0.16 9.90
C HIS A 72 -6.92 0.15 8.76
N ALA A 73 -7.07 1.27 8.04
CA ALA A 73 -8.05 1.43 6.98
C ALA A 73 -7.37 1.79 5.64
N TYR A 74 -7.61 0.95 4.64
CA TYR A 74 -7.25 1.20 3.26
C TYR A 74 -8.49 1.42 2.41
N LYS A 75 -8.38 2.27 1.41
CA LYS A 75 -9.39 2.46 0.36
C LYS A 75 -8.92 1.78 -0.92
N THR A 76 -9.79 1.00 -1.52
CA THR A 76 -9.64 0.52 -2.89
C THR A 76 -10.88 0.89 -3.69
N TYR A 77 -10.75 0.79 -5.01
CA TYR A 77 -11.81 1.09 -5.94
C TYR A 77 -12.23 -0.18 -6.65
N GLY A 78 -13.53 -0.32 -6.83
CA GLY A 78 -14.17 -1.43 -7.51
C GLY A 78 -15.20 -0.97 -8.52
N PHE A 79 -15.82 -1.93 -9.20
CA PHE A 79 -16.95 -1.73 -10.10
C PHE A 79 -18.02 -2.76 -9.82
N PHE A 80 -19.29 -2.35 -9.94
CA PHE A 80 -20.42 -3.29 -9.85
C PHE A 80 -20.41 -4.27 -11.02
N LEU A 81 -21.00 -5.45 -10.85
CA LEU A 81 -21.21 -6.39 -11.94
C LEU A 81 -22.48 -6.03 -12.74
N LYS A 82 -22.46 -6.24 -14.06
CA LYS A 82 -23.64 -6.08 -14.92
C LYS A 82 -24.64 -7.18 -14.60
N GLY A 83 -25.90 -6.78 -14.38
CA GLY A 83 -26.99 -7.71 -14.05
C GLY A 83 -27.20 -7.96 -12.55
N GLU A 84 -26.23 -7.62 -11.70
CA GLU A 84 -26.34 -7.83 -10.24
C GLU A 84 -26.19 -6.50 -9.48
N GLN A 85 -27.15 -6.17 -8.63
CA GLN A 85 -27.17 -4.86 -7.95
C GLN A 85 -26.21 -4.76 -6.76
N HIS A 86 -25.84 -5.90 -6.16
CA HIS A 86 -25.10 -5.95 -4.89
C HIS A 86 -23.70 -6.57 -4.99
N ARG A 87 -23.34 -7.13 -6.15
CA ARG A 87 -21.99 -7.68 -6.35
C ARG A 87 -21.10 -6.68 -7.05
N TYR A 88 -19.86 -6.61 -6.57
CA TYR A 88 -18.82 -5.75 -7.12
C TYR A 88 -17.49 -6.48 -7.09
N VAL A 89 -16.60 -6.07 -7.98
CA VAL A 89 -15.23 -6.56 -8.04
C VAL A 89 -14.29 -5.41 -7.71
N TYR A 90 -13.28 -5.70 -6.90
CA TYR A 90 -12.25 -4.76 -6.53
C TYR A 90 -10.88 -5.44 -6.57
N ALA A 91 -9.83 -4.65 -6.74
CA ALA A 91 -8.45 -5.15 -6.72
C ALA A 91 -7.82 -4.90 -5.34
N SER A 92 -7.70 -5.95 -4.52
CA SER A 92 -7.08 -5.86 -3.18
C SER A 92 -5.65 -5.33 -3.18
N ASN A 93 -4.90 -5.60 -4.26
CA ASN A 93 -3.53 -5.14 -4.45
C ASN A 93 -3.43 -3.64 -4.77
N LEU A 94 -4.48 -3.05 -5.35
CA LEU A 94 -4.55 -1.63 -5.69
C LEU A 94 -5.28 -0.88 -4.59
N ARG A 95 -4.54 -0.42 -3.60
CA ARG A 95 -5.09 0.26 -2.42
C ARG A 95 -4.29 1.49 -2.03
N CYS A 96 -4.98 2.47 -1.48
CA CYS A 96 -4.41 3.70 -0.92
C CYS A 96 -4.82 3.84 0.54
N ARG A 97 -4.07 4.65 1.30
CA ARG A 97 -4.46 5.05 2.65
C ARG A 97 -5.56 6.09 2.59
N GLU A 98 -6.29 6.23 3.68
CA GLU A 98 -7.28 7.31 3.81
C GLU A 98 -6.66 8.71 3.67
N ASP A 99 -5.42 8.92 4.12
CA ASP A 99 -4.75 10.22 4.06
C ASP A 99 -4.01 10.48 2.75
N ASP A 100 -3.95 9.51 1.83
CA ASP A 100 -3.25 9.70 0.57
C ASP A 100 -3.93 10.79 -0.27
N ALA A 101 -3.12 11.57 -1.01
CA ALA A 101 -3.60 12.62 -1.88
C ALA A 101 -4.63 12.11 -2.91
N ILE A 102 -5.58 12.97 -3.28
CA ILE A 102 -6.67 12.64 -4.21
C ILE A 102 -6.12 12.09 -5.54
N GLU A 103 -5.00 12.63 -6.02
CA GLU A 103 -4.31 12.19 -7.25
C GLU A 103 -4.02 10.69 -7.24
N LYS A 104 -3.39 10.18 -6.17
CA LYS A 104 -3.11 8.74 -6.04
C LYS A 104 -4.37 7.90 -6.05
N ARG A 105 -5.46 8.40 -5.47
CA ARG A 105 -6.74 7.68 -5.43
C ARG A 105 -7.37 7.58 -6.81
N LEU A 106 -7.33 8.68 -7.57
CA LEU A 106 -7.79 8.71 -8.96
C LEU A 106 -6.93 7.84 -9.86
N ASP A 107 -5.61 7.80 -9.63
CA ASP A 107 -4.70 6.93 -10.37
C ASP A 107 -5.03 5.45 -10.15
N ILE A 108 -5.34 5.05 -8.91
CA ILE A 108 -5.79 3.67 -8.62
C ILE A 108 -7.06 3.33 -9.39
N LEU A 109 -8.07 4.21 -9.35
CA LEU A 109 -9.32 4.02 -10.08
C LEU A 109 -9.07 3.91 -11.59
N ARG A 110 -8.21 4.78 -12.15
CA ARG A 110 -7.83 4.75 -13.58
C ARG A 110 -7.13 3.45 -13.94
N MET A 111 -6.10 3.05 -13.18
CA MET A 111 -5.37 1.80 -13.42
C MET A 111 -6.31 0.59 -13.43
N PHE A 112 -7.23 0.51 -12.47
CA PHE A 112 -8.17 -0.62 -12.41
C PHE A 112 -9.19 -0.58 -13.55
N ARG A 113 -9.70 0.60 -13.89
CA ARG A 113 -10.59 0.78 -15.05
C ARG A 113 -9.91 0.38 -16.36
N ASP A 114 -8.68 0.81 -16.56
CA ASP A 114 -7.90 0.53 -17.78
C ASP A 114 -7.56 -0.96 -17.88
N TYR A 115 -7.30 -1.63 -16.75
CA TYR A 115 -7.13 -3.08 -16.70
C TYR A 115 -8.40 -3.80 -17.15
N LEU A 116 -9.56 -3.45 -16.59
CA LEU A 116 -10.83 -4.06 -16.97
C LEU A 116 -11.22 -3.71 -18.41
N ALA A 117 -10.92 -2.52 -18.90
CA ALA A 117 -11.19 -2.13 -20.28
C ALA A 117 -10.46 -3.03 -21.28
N ARG A 118 -9.23 -3.48 -20.97
CA ARG A 118 -8.47 -4.42 -21.81
C ARG A 118 -9.13 -5.79 -21.92
N THR A 119 -9.80 -6.24 -20.87
CA THR A 119 -10.57 -7.49 -20.87
C THR A 119 -12.05 -7.27 -21.20
N GLN A 120 -12.44 -6.10 -21.72
CA GLN A 120 -13.84 -5.73 -21.97
C GLN A 120 -14.76 -5.85 -20.73
N GLY A 121 -14.17 -5.84 -19.53
CA GLY A 121 -14.85 -6.03 -18.26
C GLY A 121 -15.08 -7.49 -17.87
N TYR A 122 -14.65 -8.47 -18.68
CA TYR A 122 -14.76 -9.89 -18.35
C TYR A 122 -13.82 -10.26 -17.21
N ILE A 123 -14.38 -10.94 -16.22
CA ILE A 123 -13.71 -11.42 -15.01
C ILE A 123 -14.11 -12.88 -14.84
N GLU A 124 -13.12 -13.77 -14.81
CA GLU A 124 -13.33 -15.20 -14.60
C GLU A 124 -13.72 -15.44 -13.13
N GLU A 125 -14.93 -15.95 -12.89
CA GLU A 125 -15.43 -16.24 -11.54
C GLU A 125 -15.13 -17.67 -11.13
N SER A 126 -15.41 -18.63 -12.02
CA SER A 126 -15.19 -20.04 -11.76
C SER A 126 -14.81 -20.78 -13.04
N THR A 127 -14.06 -21.86 -12.85
CA THR A 127 -13.88 -22.89 -13.87
C THR A 127 -14.56 -24.15 -13.36
N GLU A 128 -15.54 -24.65 -14.10
CA GLU A 128 -16.21 -25.91 -13.85
C GLU A 128 -15.64 -26.96 -14.80
N CYS A 129 -15.46 -28.19 -14.33
CA CYS A 129 -15.08 -29.31 -15.19
C CYS A 129 -15.66 -30.60 -14.64
N GLU A 130 -15.89 -31.54 -15.53
CA GLU A 130 -16.22 -32.92 -15.20
C GLU A 130 -14.92 -33.72 -15.12
N PHE A 131 -14.90 -34.80 -14.34
CA PHE A 131 -13.74 -35.69 -14.28
C PHE A 131 -14.07 -37.01 -14.98
N ASP A 132 -13.14 -37.52 -15.78
CA ASP A 132 -13.22 -38.87 -16.33
C ASP A 132 -12.94 -39.93 -15.25
N ALA A 133 -13.04 -41.22 -15.61
CA ALA A 133 -12.75 -42.33 -14.72
C ALA A 133 -11.29 -42.37 -14.22
N GLN A 134 -10.39 -41.58 -14.80
CA GLN A 134 -9.00 -41.40 -14.40
C GLN A 134 -8.75 -40.04 -13.72
N PHE A 135 -9.80 -39.35 -13.27
CA PHE A 135 -9.75 -38.04 -12.63
C PHE A 135 -9.10 -36.94 -13.48
N ARG A 136 -9.18 -37.04 -14.81
CA ARG A 136 -8.73 -36.00 -15.73
C ARG A 136 -9.87 -35.04 -16.02
N PRO A 137 -9.60 -33.72 -16.05
CA PRO A 137 -10.63 -32.74 -16.34
C PRO A 137 -11.08 -32.86 -17.80
N VAL A 138 -12.37 -33.10 -17.98
CA VAL A 138 -13.11 -33.12 -19.24
C VAL A 138 -14.24 -32.08 -19.17
N HIS A 139 -14.71 -31.59 -20.32
CA HIS A 139 -15.75 -30.55 -20.41
C HIS A 139 -15.51 -29.30 -19.54
N VAL A 140 -14.31 -28.73 -19.65
CA VAL A 140 -13.95 -27.51 -18.90
C VAL A 140 -14.78 -26.32 -19.41
N ARG A 141 -15.54 -25.70 -18.51
CA ARG A 141 -16.34 -24.48 -18.72
C ARG A 141 -15.83 -23.37 -17.84
N LYS A 142 -15.75 -22.16 -18.39
CA LYS A 142 -15.36 -20.96 -17.65
C LYS A 142 -16.54 -20.02 -17.56
N ASN A 143 -16.89 -19.64 -16.33
CA ASN A 143 -17.93 -18.67 -16.07
C ASN A 143 -17.30 -17.29 -15.91
N TYR A 144 -17.87 -16.30 -16.60
CA TYR A 144 -17.39 -14.93 -16.57
C TYR A 144 -18.48 -13.99 -16.08
N ALA A 145 -18.10 -13.07 -15.20
CA ALA A 145 -18.88 -11.90 -14.88
C ALA A 145 -18.36 -10.69 -15.65
N ILE A 146 -19.24 -9.71 -15.89
CA ILE A 146 -18.88 -8.48 -16.60
C ILE A 146 -18.96 -7.32 -15.63
N ALA A 147 -17.86 -6.59 -15.44
CA ALA A 147 -17.87 -5.35 -14.67
C ALA A 147 -18.54 -4.20 -15.43
N ASP A 148 -19.35 -3.42 -14.71
CA ASP A 148 -19.93 -2.16 -15.17
C ASP A 148 -18.99 -1.00 -14.86
N LEU A 149 -18.21 -0.60 -15.86
CA LEU A 149 -17.23 0.48 -15.75
C LEU A 149 -17.86 1.86 -15.51
N ALA A 150 -19.18 2.02 -15.70
CA ALA A 150 -19.87 3.26 -15.42
C ALA A 150 -20.25 3.41 -13.94
N ARG A 151 -20.19 2.33 -13.16
CA ARG A 151 -20.62 2.28 -11.76
C ARG A 151 -19.46 1.92 -10.83
N PRO A 152 -18.56 2.88 -10.53
CA PRO A 152 -17.49 2.66 -9.57
C PRO A 152 -18.03 2.61 -8.14
N VAL A 153 -17.35 1.84 -7.28
CA VAL A 153 -17.61 1.75 -5.85
C VAL A 153 -16.32 1.92 -5.07
N VAL A 154 -16.40 2.55 -3.90
CA VAL A 154 -15.28 2.63 -2.95
C VAL A 154 -15.42 1.50 -1.95
N VAL A 155 -14.37 0.70 -1.81
CA VAL A 155 -14.32 -0.44 -0.89
C VAL A 155 -13.29 -0.15 0.19
N TRP A 156 -13.71 -0.33 1.44
CA TRP A 156 -12.86 -0.17 2.59
C TRP A 156 -12.28 -1.53 2.98
N LEU A 157 -10.95 -1.60 3.03
CA LEU A 157 -10.21 -2.78 3.46
C LEU A 157 -9.63 -2.49 4.84
N TYR A 158 -10.14 -3.20 5.84
CA TYR A 158 -9.57 -3.15 7.18
C TYR A 158 -8.48 -4.19 7.29
N ALA A 159 -7.28 -3.76 7.69
CA ALA A 159 -6.21 -4.70 8.03
C ALA A 159 -6.52 -5.27 9.41
N ALA A 160 -6.84 -6.56 9.46
CA ALA A 160 -7.00 -7.34 10.69
C ALA A 160 -5.66 -7.53 11.42
#